data_AF-A0A8H4B2H6-F1
#
_entry.id   AF-A0A8H4B2H6-F1
#
_cell.length_a   1.000
_cell.length_b   1.000
_cell.length_c   1.000
_cell.angle_alpha   90.00
_cell.angle_beta   90.00
_cell.angle_gamma   90.00
#
_symmetry.space_group_name_H-M   'P 1'
#
loop_
_entity.id
_entity.type
_entity.pdbx_description
1 polymer ?
#
loop_
_entity_poly.entity_id
_entity_poly.type
_entity_poly.pdbx_seq_one_letter_code
_entity_poly.pdbx_strand_id
1 'polypeptide(L)'
;MPARPTLTRYDSKAPTLQYSSRDLAAHTKLKFRQTGQLTKEELKNIDLKEELLKAEREHFEKIQGEQLCKAGAADENQYAETRDEEKEENDTAALLLELEKIKKERAEKKERMELEKIESAECGLSHFYFLNTTIYITVVSVSEKD
;
A
#
# COMPACT_ATOMS: atom_id res chain seq x y z
N MET A 1 12.81 -9.97 36.31
CA MET A 1 12.51 -8.59 35.86
C MET A 1 11.27 -8.65 34.98
N PRO A 2 10.26 -7.79 35.17
CA PRO A 2 9.06 -7.81 34.32
C PRO A 2 9.35 -7.16 32.96
N ALA A 3 8.92 -7.81 31.88
CA ALA A 3 8.96 -7.26 30.54
C ALA A 3 7.86 -6.18 30.39
N ARG A 4 8.26 -4.96 30.01
CA ARG A 4 7.34 -3.83 29.75
C ARG A 4 7.53 -3.37 28.30
N PRO A 5 6.47 -3.32 27.47
CA PRO A 5 6.60 -2.86 26.09
C PRO A 5 6.87 -1.35 26.02
N THR A 6 7.65 -0.92 25.04
CA THR A 6 7.93 0.49 24.76
C THR A 6 6.74 1.10 24.01
N LEU A 7 5.86 1.80 24.74
CA LEU A 7 4.61 2.35 24.21
C LEU A 7 4.77 3.71 23.50
N THR A 8 5.80 4.49 23.84
CA THR A 8 5.97 5.86 23.34
C THR A 8 7.26 6.03 22.54
N ARG A 9 7.18 6.82 21.47
CA ARG A 9 8.36 7.28 20.73
C ARG A 9 9.10 8.30 21.60
N TYR A 10 10.42 8.14 21.73
CA TYR A 10 11.26 9.10 22.44
C TYR A 10 11.41 10.37 21.62
N ASP A 11 11.11 11.53 22.21
CA ASP A 11 11.36 12.82 21.60
C ASP A 11 12.86 13.10 21.52
N SER A 12 13.28 13.74 20.41
CA SER A 12 14.65 14.21 20.26
C SER A 12 14.98 15.17 21.40
N LYS A 13 16.05 14.85 22.13
CA LYS A 13 16.52 15.60 23.30
C LYS A 13 16.65 17.10 22.98
N ALA A 14 16.43 17.93 24.00
CA ALA A 14 16.56 19.38 23.90
C ALA A 14 17.89 19.78 23.24
N PRO A 15 17.92 20.85 22.42
CA PRO A 15 19.13 21.26 21.72
C PRO A 15 20.23 21.59 22.75
N THR A 16 21.33 20.84 22.68
CA THR A 16 22.53 21.06 23.51
C THR A 16 23.72 21.35 22.61
N LEU A 17 24.79 21.88 23.18
CA LEU A 17 26.05 22.16 22.48
C LEU A 17 27.00 20.94 22.46
N GLN A 18 26.52 19.74 22.81
CA GLN A 18 27.30 18.51 22.82
C GLN A 18 27.18 17.81 21.46
N TYR A 19 28.31 17.55 20.80
CA TYR A 19 28.37 16.86 19.50
C TYR A 19 29.25 15.61 19.59
N SER A 20 28.84 14.53 18.93
CA SER A 20 29.68 13.34 18.77
C SER A 20 30.69 13.55 17.64
N SER A 21 31.77 12.77 17.62
CA SER A 21 32.69 12.72 16.46
C SER A 21 31.99 12.35 15.16
N ARG A 22 30.88 11.59 15.23
CA ARG A 22 30.04 11.23 14.08
C ARG A 22 29.19 12.39 13.55
N ASP A 23 28.89 13.38 14.40
CA ASP A 23 28.04 14.52 14.05
C ASP A 23 28.83 15.67 13.40
N LEU A 24 30.15 15.49 13.27
CA LEU A 24 30.98 16.40 12.49
C LEU A 24 30.57 16.36 11.02
N ALA A 25 30.62 17.51 10.37
CA ALA A 25 30.19 17.65 8.98
C ALA A 25 31.02 16.74 8.05
N ALA A 26 30.37 15.71 7.50
CA ALA A 26 30.94 14.79 6.52
C ALA A 26 29.93 14.57 5.38
N HIS A 27 30.43 14.34 4.16
CA HIS A 27 29.61 14.14 2.95
C HIS A 27 28.55 15.23 2.73
N THR A 28 28.93 16.49 2.95
CA THR A 28 28.06 17.66 2.79
C THR A 28 27.57 17.88 1.35
N LYS A 29 28.23 17.25 0.38
CA LYS A 29 27.89 17.33 -1.04
C LYS A 29 27.21 16.05 -1.50
N LEU A 30 25.93 16.16 -1.85
CA LEU A 30 25.18 15.09 -2.50
C LEU A 30 25.63 14.92 -3.96
N LYS A 31 25.78 13.67 -4.39
CA LYS A 31 26.03 13.34 -5.79
C LYS A 31 24.69 13.26 -6.54
N PHE A 32 24.64 13.85 -7.72
CA PHE A 32 23.50 13.75 -8.62
C PHE A 32 23.77 12.69 -9.70
N ARG A 33 22.71 12.10 -10.24
CA ARG A 33 22.79 11.19 -11.39
C ARG A 33 23.25 11.98 -12.61
N GLN A 34 24.27 11.49 -13.30
CA GLN A 34 24.70 12.03 -14.60
C GLN A 34 23.84 11.44 -15.73
N THR A 35 23.88 12.06 -16.91
CA THR A 35 23.28 11.48 -18.12
C THR A 35 23.84 10.08 -18.39
N GLY A 36 22.97 9.14 -18.76
CA GLY A 36 23.30 7.72 -18.88
C GLY A 36 23.32 6.93 -17.56
N GLN A 37 23.13 7.59 -16.39
CA GLN A 37 22.94 6.93 -15.09
C GLN A 37 21.47 6.85 -14.68
N LEU A 38 20.57 6.78 -15.66
CA LEU A 38 19.13 6.69 -15.48
C LEU A 38 18.60 7.95 -14.76
N THR A 39 18.82 9.12 -15.38
CA THR A 39 18.30 10.38 -14.85
C THR A 39 16.78 10.41 -14.88
N LYS A 40 16.17 11.28 -14.08
CA LYS A 40 14.71 11.42 -14.03
C LYS A 40 14.09 11.84 -15.37
N GLU A 41 14.86 12.52 -16.21
CA GLU A 41 14.40 12.99 -17.52
C GLU A 41 14.44 11.85 -18.54
N GLU A 42 15.52 11.07 -18.57
CA GLU A 42 15.62 9.87 -19.41
C GLU A 42 14.51 8.87 -19.09
N LEU A 43 14.23 8.62 -17.80
CA LEU A 43 13.16 7.71 -17.37
C LEU A 43 11.76 8.10 -17.84
N LYS A 44 11.50 9.39 -18.05
CA LYS A 44 10.18 9.86 -18.53
C LYS A 44 9.99 9.61 -20.02
N ASN A 45 11.09 9.49 -20.75
CA ASN A 45 11.09 9.33 -22.20
C ASN A 45 11.18 7.86 -22.63
N ILE A 46 11.52 6.95 -21.71
CA ILE A 46 11.67 5.51 -21.98
C ILE A 46 10.38 4.78 -21.66
N ASP A 47 9.90 3.97 -22.60
CA ASP A 47 8.76 3.07 -22.39
C ASP A 47 9.19 1.81 -21.60
N LEU A 48 9.23 1.95 -20.27
CA LEU A 48 9.69 0.92 -19.34
C LEU A 48 8.97 -0.43 -19.50
N LYS A 49 7.70 -0.41 -19.92
CA LYS A 49 6.91 -1.63 -20.13
C LYS A 49 7.45 -2.45 -21.30
N GLU A 50 7.79 -1.81 -22.41
CA GLU A 50 8.29 -2.51 -23.59
C GLU A 50 9.68 -3.08 -23.33
N GLU A 51 10.55 -2.29 -22.69
CA GLU A 51 11.89 -2.74 -22.29
C GLU A 51 11.83 -3.95 -21.36
N LEU A 52 10.94 -3.92 -20.35
CA LEU A 52 10.72 -5.03 -19.44
C LEU A 52 10.26 -6.28 -20.18
N LEU A 53 9.25 -6.19 -21.05
CA LEU A 53 8.75 -7.33 -21.81
C LEU A 53 9.80 -7.91 -22.76
N LYS A 54 10.67 -7.06 -23.33
CA LYS A 54 11.79 -7.52 -24.14
C LYS A 54 12.83 -8.26 -23.30
N ALA A 55 13.23 -7.69 -22.16
CA ALA A 55 14.18 -8.31 -21.25
C ALA A 55 13.66 -9.65 -20.69
N GLU A 56 12.37 -9.73 -20.37
CA GLU A 56 11.73 -10.98 -19.96
C GLU A 56 11.77 -12.02 -21.07
N ARG A 57 11.37 -11.68 -22.31
CA ARG A 57 11.46 -12.61 -23.45
C ARG A 57 12.87 -13.14 -23.64
N GLU A 58 13.87 -12.25 -23.67
CA GLU A 58 15.28 -12.66 -23.83
C GLU A 58 15.77 -13.53 -22.66
N HIS A 59 15.32 -13.24 -21.43
CA HIS A 59 15.65 -14.03 -20.25
C HIS A 59 15.01 -15.43 -20.30
N PHE A 60 13.74 -15.52 -20.66
CA PHE A 60 13.05 -16.80 -20.83
C PHE A 60 13.63 -17.62 -21.99
N GLU A 61 13.98 -16.99 -23.11
CA GLU A 61 14.67 -17.65 -24.23
C GLU A 61 16.05 -18.19 -23.83
N LYS A 62 16.81 -17.43 -23.02
CA LYS A 62 18.09 -17.92 -22.47
C LYS A 62 17.89 -19.09 -21.53
N ILE A 63 16.90 -19.02 -20.64
CA ILE A 63 16.59 -20.13 -19.73
C ILE A 63 16.11 -21.36 -20.53
N GLN A 64 15.23 -21.21 -21.52
CA GLN A 64 14.78 -22.32 -22.36
C GLN A 64 15.92 -22.89 -23.21
N GLY A 65 16.77 -22.03 -23.77
CA GLY A 65 17.99 -22.43 -24.46
C GLY A 65 18.97 -23.16 -23.54
N GLU A 66 19.10 -22.71 -22.28
CA GLU A 66 19.91 -23.33 -21.25
C GLU A 66 19.32 -24.68 -20.77
N GLN A 67 17.99 -24.78 -20.72
CA GLN A 67 17.27 -26.02 -20.44
C GLN A 67 17.44 -27.05 -21.57
N LEU A 68 17.44 -26.60 -22.85
CA LEU A 68 17.71 -27.48 -24.00
C LEU A 68 19.18 -27.95 -24.06
N CYS A 69 20.15 -27.14 -23.61
CA CYS A 69 21.55 -27.58 -23.56
C CYS A 69 21.93 -28.32 -22.25
N LYS A 70 21.19 -28.16 -21.14
CA LYS A 70 21.32 -29.01 -19.94
C LYS A 70 20.70 -30.40 -20.11
N ALA A 71 19.72 -30.58 -21.01
CA ALA A 71 19.22 -31.91 -21.37
C ALA A 71 20.26 -32.80 -22.09
N GLY A 72 21.40 -32.24 -22.53
CA GLY A 72 22.50 -32.96 -23.18
C GLY A 72 23.70 -33.29 -22.28
N ALA A 73 23.72 -32.85 -21.01
CA ALA A 73 24.80 -33.11 -20.08
C ALA A 73 24.21 -33.61 -18.74
N ALA A 74 24.28 -34.93 -18.53
CA ALA A 74 23.87 -35.58 -17.31
C ALA A 74 24.60 -35.01 -16.08
N ASP A 75 23.87 -34.38 -15.17
CA ASP A 75 24.27 -34.21 -13.77
C ASP A 75 23.04 -34.27 -12.88
N GLU A 76 23.10 -35.16 -11.89
CA GLU A 76 22.01 -35.54 -11.01
C GLU A 76 21.74 -34.44 -9.97
N ASN A 77 20.71 -33.62 -10.18
CA ASN A 77 19.95 -33.08 -9.05
C ASN A 77 18.49 -32.84 -9.44
N GLN A 78 17.64 -33.59 -8.77
CA GLN A 78 16.26 -33.87 -9.13
C GLN A 78 15.33 -32.86 -8.45
N TYR A 79 15.01 -31.77 -9.14
CA TYR A 79 13.73 -31.05 -8.99
C TYR A 79 13.32 -30.51 -10.37
N ALA A 80 13.10 -31.42 -11.30
CA ALA A 80 12.33 -31.15 -12.51
C ALA A 80 10.85 -31.36 -12.15
N GLU A 81 10.15 -30.28 -11.80
CA GLU A 81 8.69 -30.32 -11.83
C GLU A 81 8.27 -30.42 -13.30
N THR A 82 7.72 -31.58 -13.66
CA THR A 82 6.93 -31.76 -14.87
C THR A 82 5.76 -30.80 -14.79
N ARG A 83 5.81 -29.72 -15.58
CA ARG A 83 4.68 -28.82 -15.75
C ARG A 83 3.58 -29.57 -16.51
N ASP A 84 2.72 -30.24 -15.76
CA ASP A 84 1.48 -30.84 -16.26
C ASP A 84 0.54 -29.70 -16.70
N GLU A 85 0.51 -29.41 -18.01
CA GLU A 85 -0.34 -28.36 -18.61
C GLU A 85 -1.83 -28.74 -18.70
N GLU A 86 -2.34 -29.65 -17.84
CA GLU A 86 -3.72 -30.16 -17.91
C GLU A 86 -4.58 -29.89 -16.66
N LYS A 87 -4.20 -28.93 -15.79
CA LYS A 87 -5.00 -28.55 -14.60
C LYS A 87 -5.33 -27.05 -14.42
N GLU A 88 -5.00 -26.19 -15.37
CA GLU A 88 -5.14 -24.71 -15.23
C GLU A 88 -6.58 -24.17 -15.43
N GLU A 89 -7.53 -24.97 -15.95
CA GLU A 89 -8.91 -24.50 -16.19
C GLU A 89 -9.82 -24.50 -14.94
N ASN A 90 -9.51 -25.33 -13.93
CA ASN A 90 -10.31 -25.36 -12.69
C ASN A 90 -9.95 -24.20 -11.73
N ASP A 91 -8.67 -23.86 -11.62
CA ASP A 91 -8.20 -22.81 -10.71
C ASP A 91 -8.60 -21.42 -11.21
N THR A 92 -8.59 -21.18 -12.53
CA THR A 92 -9.05 -19.93 -13.14
C THR A 92 -10.56 -19.70 -12.97
N ALA A 93 -11.36 -20.75 -13.14
CA ALA A 93 -12.80 -20.70 -12.91
C ALA A 93 -13.15 -20.46 -11.42
N ALA A 94 -12.41 -21.08 -10.50
CA ALA A 94 -12.57 -20.85 -9.06
C ALA A 94 -12.28 -19.40 -8.67
N LEU A 95 -11.22 -18.80 -9.22
CA LEU A 95 -10.84 -17.40 -8.95
C LEU A 95 -11.86 -16.39 -9.49
N LEU A 96 -12.45 -16.63 -10.66
CA LEU A 96 -13.51 -15.76 -11.21
C LEU A 96 -14.76 -15.74 -10.31
N LEU A 97 -15.16 -16.90 -9.78
CA LEU A 97 -16.28 -17.01 -8.85
C LEU A 97 -15.99 -16.34 -7.50
N GLU A 98 -14.76 -16.43 -7.00
CA GLU A 98 -14.35 -15.74 -5.78
C GLU A 98 -14.33 -14.22 -5.95
N LEU A 99 -13.87 -13.72 -7.10
CA LEU A 99 -13.93 -12.29 -7.43
C LEU A 99 -15.37 -11.76 -7.50
N GLU A 100 -16.29 -12.55 -8.05
CA GLU A 100 -17.71 -12.17 -8.09
C GLU A 100 -18.32 -12.13 -6.68
N LYS A 101 -17.97 -13.09 -5.81
CA LYS A 101 -18.35 -13.08 -4.39
C LYS A 101 -17.80 -11.86 -3.65
N ILE A 102 -16.52 -11.53 -3.81
CA ILE A 102 -15.88 -10.37 -3.17
C ILE A 102 -16.51 -9.06 -3.66
N LYS A 103 -16.83 -8.95 -4.95
CA LYS A 103 -17.50 -7.76 -5.51
C LYS A 103 -18.91 -7.59 -4.93
N LYS A 104 -19.69 -8.66 -4.82
CA LYS A 104 -21.02 -8.63 -4.21
C LYS A 104 -20.96 -8.26 -2.73
N GLU A 105 -20.08 -8.90 -1.95
CA GLU A 105 -19.92 -8.63 -0.51
C GLU A 105 -19.48 -7.17 -0.26
N ARG A 106 -18.56 -6.64 -1.09
CA ARG A 106 -18.11 -5.25 -0.96
C ARG A 106 -19.19 -4.23 -1.34
N ALA A 107 -20.01 -4.52 -2.34
CA ALA A 107 -21.14 -3.66 -2.70
C ALA A 107 -22.15 -3.60 -1.54
N GLU A 108 -22.55 -4.76 -1.02
CA GLU A 108 -23.49 -4.85 0.11
C GLU A 108 -22.94 -4.20 1.39
N LYS A 109 -21.66 -4.45 1.71
CA LYS A 109 -21.01 -3.83 2.87
C LYS A 109 -20.89 -2.32 2.72
N LYS A 110 -20.66 -1.82 1.51
CA LYS A 110 -20.61 -0.39 1.23
C LYS A 110 -21.98 0.24 1.39
N GLU A 111 -23.03 -0.37 0.86
CA GLU A 111 -24.42 0.09 1.04
C GLU A 111 -24.81 0.08 2.53
N ARG A 112 -24.47 -0.97 3.27
CA ARG A 112 -24.70 -1.05 4.72
C ARG A 112 -23.97 0.06 5.49
N MET A 113 -22.71 0.34 5.15
CA MET A 113 -21.97 1.44 5.78
C MET A 113 -22.47 2.82 5.36
N GLU A 114 -23.00 2.98 4.15
CA GLU A 114 -23.58 4.26 3.70
C GLU A 114 -24.91 4.54 4.40
N LEU A 115 -25.77 3.53 4.59
CA LEU A 115 -26.98 3.66 5.40
C LEU A 115 -26.65 3.98 6.87
N GLU A 116 -25.69 3.29 7.48
CA GLU A 116 -25.26 3.57 8.85
C GLU A 116 -24.65 4.99 8.99
N LYS A 117 -23.91 5.46 7.98
CA LYS A 117 -23.40 6.84 7.94
C LYS A 117 -24.53 7.85 7.82
N ILE A 118 -25.52 7.60 6.95
CA ILE A 118 -26.70 8.45 6.81
C ILE A 118 -27.45 8.51 8.13
N GLU A 119 -27.72 7.37 8.76
CA GLU A 119 -28.41 7.28 10.07
C GLU A 119 -27.62 8.02 11.16
N SER A 120 -26.30 7.84 11.22
CA SER A 120 -25.45 8.56 12.19
C SER A 120 -25.42 10.08 11.94
N ALA A 121 -25.47 10.50 10.67
CA ALA A 121 -25.53 11.91 10.29
C ALA A 121 -26.90 12.53 10.60
N GLU A 122 -27.99 11.81 10.36
CA GLU A 122 -29.34 12.21 10.74
C GLU A 122 -29.49 12.32 12.27
N CYS A 123 -28.95 11.36 13.02
CA CYS A 123 -28.87 11.44 14.48
C CYS A 123 -28.06 12.68 14.93
N GLY A 124 -26.90 12.92 14.32
CA GLY A 124 -26.06 14.08 14.61
C GLY A 124 -26.74 15.43 14.31
N LEU A 125 -27.44 15.54 13.18
CA LEU A 125 -28.21 16.73 12.82
C LEU A 125 -29.37 16.95 13.80
N SER A 126 -30.14 15.92 14.13
CA SER A 126 -31.23 16.02 15.10
C SER A 126 -30.75 16.48 16.47
N HIS A 127 -29.59 15.98 16.93
CA HIS A 127 -28.96 16.41 18.17
C HIS A 127 -28.51 17.87 18.12
N PHE A 128 -27.91 18.29 17.00
CA PHE A 128 -27.50 19.69 16.78
C PHE A 128 -28.71 20.65 16.76
N TYR A 129 -29.81 20.29 16.08
CA TYR A 129 -31.03 21.09 16.07
C TYR A 129 -31.68 21.18 17.46
N PHE A 130 -31.67 20.08 18.23
CA PHE A 130 -32.21 20.05 19.60
C PHE A 130 -31.43 20.97 20.55
N LEU A 131 -30.10 20.95 20.48
CA LEU A 131 -29.25 21.83 21.30
C LEU A 131 -29.45 23.30 20.96
N ASN A 132 -29.44 23.66 19.67
CA ASN A 132 -29.64 25.04 19.25
C ASN A 132 -31.03 25.58 19.60
N THR A 133 -32.07 24.76 19.47
CA THR A 133 -33.44 25.14 19.87
C THR A 133 -33.52 25.38 21.38
N THR A 134 -32.89 24.52 22.18
CA THR A 134 -32.84 24.68 23.64
C THR A 134 -32.09 25.95 24.05
N ILE A 135 -30.97 26.25 23.40
CA ILE A 135 -30.19 27.49 23.60
C ILE A 135 -31.04 28.71 23.23
N TYR A 136 -31.73 28.68 22.09
CA TYR A 136 -32.60 29.78 21.68
C TYR A 136 -33.75 30.03 22.67
N ILE A 137 -34.44 28.99 23.12
CA ILE A 137 -35.53 29.10 24.11
C ILE A 137 -35.01 29.66 25.43
N THR A 138 -33.84 29.20 25.92
CA THR A 138 -33.26 29.69 27.17
C THR A 138 -32.86 31.16 27.08
N VAL A 139 -32.25 31.59 25.99
CA VAL A 139 -31.91 33.02 25.76
C VAL A 139 -33.16 33.90 25.71
N VAL A 140 -34.22 33.46 25.03
CA VAL A 140 -35.49 34.19 24.97
C VAL A 140 -36.16 34.25 26.34
N SER A 141 -36.20 33.14 27.08
CA SER A 141 -36.79 33.09 28.44
C SER A 141 -36.03 33.91 29.48
N VAL A 142 -34.73 34.17 29.27
CA VAL A 142 -33.94 35.09 30.11
C VAL A 142 -34.29 36.54 29.78
N SER A 143 -34.56 36.85 28.51
CA SER A 143 -34.88 38.22 28.06
C SER A 143 -36.29 38.68 28.42
N GLU A 144 -37.23 37.77 28.67
CA GLU A 144 -38.61 38.11 29.08
C GLU A 144 -38.77 38.29 30.61
N LYS A 145 -37.70 38.15 31.40
CA LYS A 145 -37.72 38.27 32.88
C LYS A 145 -37.15 39.58 33.44
N ASP A 146 -36.69 40.48 32.56
CA ASP A 146 -36.30 41.87 32.89
C ASP A 146 -37.39 42.86 32.45
#